data_AF-A0A0Q9HZL4-F1
#
_entry.id   AF-A0A0Q9HZL4-F1
#
_cell.length_a   1.000
_cell.length_b   1.000
_cell.length_c   1.000
_cell.angle_alpha   90.00
_cell.angle_beta   90.00
_cell.angle_gamma   90.00
#
_symmetry.space_group_name_H-M   'P 1'
#
loop_
_entity.id
_entity.type
_entity.pdbx_description
1 polymer ?
#
loop_
_entity_poly.entity_id
_entity_poly.type
_entity_poly.pdbx_seq_one_letter_code
_entity_poly.pdbx_strand_id
1 'polypeptide(L)'
;MLFALAPFVAFAVSVSALGSIGALLLGAVASALVILPGVVKGRSAKILEIGSLVLFAALAAFEYLSGARLSLVGAKFAVDLGLLLIVVLSMIVGKPFTMQYAKDEVAPELWSSPEFLRKNYVISAVWGVAFLAMVLAELAMLLWPGLPHQLPILVIVIALVGAFKFTVRLRKPGSATPASLG
;
A
#
# COMPACT_ATOMS: atom_id res chain seq x y z
N MET A 1 -0.18 10.00 3.21
CA MET A 1 -0.10 8.53 3.05
C MET A 1 -1.44 7.91 2.66
N LEU A 2 -2.55 8.20 3.37
CA LEU A 2 -3.87 7.62 3.05
C LEU A 2 -4.33 7.82 1.61
N PHE A 3 -4.13 9.01 1.05
CA PHE A 3 -4.45 9.29 -0.37
C PHE A 3 -3.71 8.38 -1.36
N ALA A 4 -2.51 7.91 -1.03
CA ALA A 4 -1.75 7.02 -1.91
C ALA A 4 -2.30 5.59 -1.94
N LEU A 5 -3.15 5.22 -0.98
CA LEU A 5 -3.86 3.93 -0.98
C LEU A 5 -5.22 4.00 -1.70
N ALA A 6 -5.67 5.18 -2.12
CA ALA A 6 -6.95 5.36 -2.81
C ALA A 6 -7.13 4.46 -4.05
N PRO A 7 -6.12 4.19 -4.90
CA PRO A 7 -6.26 3.29 -6.04
C PRO A 7 -6.62 1.85 -5.63
N PHE A 8 -6.03 1.36 -4.54
CA PHE A 8 -6.32 0.02 -4.01
C PHE A 8 -7.72 -0.06 -3.41
N VAL A 9 -8.15 1.00 -2.72
CA VAL A 9 -9.54 1.08 -2.23
C VAL A 9 -10.51 1.10 -3.40
N ALA A 10 -10.27 1.91 -4.44
CA ALA A 10 -11.10 1.99 -5.63
C ALA A 10 -11.21 0.64 -6.34
N PHE A 11 -10.09 -0.07 -6.49
CA PHE A 11 -10.08 -1.44 -7.01
C PHE A 11 -10.89 -2.39 -6.12
N ALA A 12 -10.61 -2.43 -4.82
CA ALA A 12 -11.23 -3.38 -3.89
C ALA A 12 -12.75 -3.27 -3.81
N VAL A 13 -13.30 -2.05 -3.89
CA VAL A 13 -14.75 -1.83 -3.84
C VAL A 13 -15.43 -2.03 -5.20
N SER A 14 -14.70 -1.90 -6.30
CA SER A 14 -15.27 -1.98 -7.65
C SER A 14 -15.15 -3.35 -8.29
N VAL A 15 -14.19 -4.19 -7.89
CA VAL A 15 -13.91 -5.50 -8.53
C VAL A 15 -15.10 -6.45 -8.56
N SER A 16 -15.98 -6.41 -7.55
CA SER A 16 -17.20 -7.22 -7.52
C SER A 16 -18.26 -6.73 -8.52
N ALA A 17 -18.29 -5.44 -8.84
CA ALA A 17 -19.31 -4.83 -9.68
C ALA A 17 -18.86 -4.67 -11.16
N LEU A 18 -17.59 -4.32 -11.37
CA LEU A 18 -17.02 -4.02 -12.68
C LEU A 18 -16.24 -5.20 -13.29
N GLY A 19 -16.04 -6.27 -12.51
CA GLY A 19 -15.07 -7.32 -12.84
C GLY A 19 -13.62 -6.86 -12.69
N SER A 20 -12.70 -7.79 -12.90
CA SER A 20 -11.23 -7.59 -12.80
C SER A 20 -10.74 -6.46 -13.71
N ILE A 21 -10.98 -6.54 -15.02
CA ILE A 21 -10.48 -5.53 -15.97
C ILE A 21 -11.00 -4.12 -15.68
N GLY A 22 -12.30 -3.98 -15.39
CA GLY A 22 -12.91 -2.68 -15.10
C GLY A 22 -12.36 -2.05 -13.82
N ALA A 23 -12.18 -2.87 -12.77
CA ALA A 23 -11.59 -2.42 -11.52
C ALA A 23 -10.10 -2.10 -11.64
N LEU A 24 -9.33 -2.86 -12.44
CA LEU A 24 -7.92 -2.59 -12.70
C LEU A 24 -7.74 -1.26 -13.45
N LEU A 25 -8.57 -0.99 -14.46
CA LEU A 25 -8.59 0.29 -15.17
C LEU A 25 -8.98 1.45 -14.23
N LEU A 26 -9.98 1.25 -13.37
CA LEU A 26 -10.35 2.25 -12.37
C LEU A 26 -9.21 2.52 -11.38
N GLY A 27 -8.49 1.48 -10.95
CA GLY A 27 -7.28 1.58 -10.14
C GLY A 27 -6.20 2.40 -10.86
N ALA A 28 -5.93 2.13 -12.14
CA ALA A 28 -4.95 2.88 -12.93
C ALA A 28 -5.32 4.37 -13.05
N VAL A 29 -6.59 4.67 -13.33
CA VAL A 29 -7.10 6.06 -13.37
C VAL A 29 -6.96 6.72 -12.00
N ALA A 30 -7.34 6.04 -10.92
CA ALA A 30 -7.19 6.56 -9.57
C ALA A 30 -5.72 6.82 -9.23
N SER A 31 -4.78 5.96 -9.64
CA SER A 31 -3.34 6.19 -9.46
C SER A 31 -2.85 7.42 -10.22
N ALA A 32 -3.28 7.60 -11.47
CA ALA A 32 -2.94 8.79 -12.25
C ALA A 32 -3.47 10.08 -11.59
N LEU A 33 -4.70 10.05 -11.08
CA LEU A 33 -5.31 11.18 -10.37
C LEU A 33 -4.59 11.53 -9.07
N VAL A 34 -4.01 10.55 -8.37
CA VAL A 34 -3.20 10.80 -7.16
C VAL A 34 -1.87 11.50 -7.53
N ILE A 35 -1.24 11.10 -8.64
CA ILE A 35 0.03 11.67 -9.10
C ILE A 35 -0.12 13.11 -9.61
N LEU A 36 -1.23 13.38 -10.32
CA LEU A 36 -1.42 14.60 -11.10
C LEU A 36 -1.21 15.91 -10.30
N PRO A 37 -1.80 16.12 -9.10
CA PRO A 37 -1.58 17.35 -8.34
C PRO A 37 -0.14 17.55 -7.90
N GLY A 38 0.60 16.46 -7.65
CA GLY A 38 2.01 16.52 -7.30
C GLY A 38 2.85 17.01 -8.48
N VAL A 39 2.64 16.41 -9.65
CA VAL A 39 3.35 16.79 -10.90
C VAL A 39 3.05 18.23 -11.30
N VAL A 40 1.79 18.66 -11.25
CA VAL A 40 1.40 20.05 -11.55
C VAL A 40 2.06 21.06 -10.62
N LYS A 41 2.34 20.66 -9.37
CA LYS A 41 3.03 21.50 -8.37
C LYS A 41 4.56 21.32 -8.39
N GLY A 42 5.12 20.64 -9.38
CA GLY A 42 6.57 20.38 -9.48
C GLY A 42 7.12 19.43 -8.42
N ARG A 43 6.27 18.65 -7.75
CA ARG A 43 6.69 17.64 -6.76
C ARG A 43 7.03 16.33 -7.48
N SER A 44 8.08 15.67 -7.01
CA SER A 44 8.42 14.32 -7.46
C SER A 44 7.36 13.31 -7.03
N ALA A 45 6.91 12.47 -7.96
CA ALA A 45 6.02 11.35 -7.64
C ALA A 45 6.71 10.33 -6.72
N LYS A 46 5.94 9.76 -5.79
CA LYS A 46 6.48 8.85 -4.77
C LYS A 46 6.51 7.40 -5.27
N ILE A 47 7.34 6.55 -4.65
CA ILE A 47 7.52 5.14 -5.04
C ILE A 47 6.18 4.41 -5.05
N LEU A 48 5.35 4.62 -4.02
CA LEU A 48 4.05 3.97 -3.94
C LEU A 48 3.10 4.46 -5.05
N GLU A 49 3.14 5.74 -5.41
CA GLU A 49 2.28 6.32 -6.45
C GLU A 49 2.65 5.77 -7.83
N ILE A 50 3.93 5.83 -8.18
CA ILE A 50 4.45 5.30 -9.45
C ILE A 50 4.22 3.79 -9.51
N GLY A 51 4.57 3.07 -8.43
CA GLY A 51 4.39 1.63 -8.34
C GLY A 51 2.94 1.21 -8.52
N SER A 52 1.99 1.94 -7.91
CA SER A 52 0.55 1.67 -8.06
C SER A 52 0.09 1.86 -9.50
N LEU A 53 0.48 2.97 -10.14
CA LEU A 53 0.11 3.23 -11.54
C LEU A 53 0.65 2.12 -12.46
N VAL A 54 1.93 1.77 -12.31
CA VAL A 54 2.56 0.70 -13.09
C VAL A 54 1.89 -0.63 -12.84
N LEU A 55 1.60 -0.99 -11.59
CA LEU A 55 0.94 -2.24 -11.23
C LEU A 55 -0.44 -2.37 -11.87
N PHE A 56 -1.31 -1.37 -11.67
CA PHE A 56 -2.67 -1.41 -12.21
C PHE A 56 -2.67 -1.39 -13.75
N ALA A 57 -1.84 -0.56 -14.36
CA ALA A 57 -1.72 -0.52 -15.82
C ALA A 57 -1.18 -1.84 -16.39
N ALA A 58 -0.16 -2.43 -15.76
CA ALA A 58 0.42 -3.70 -16.21
C ALA A 58 -0.56 -4.87 -16.07
N LEU A 59 -1.30 -4.95 -14.97
CA LEU A 59 -2.32 -6.00 -14.78
C LEU A 59 -3.50 -5.82 -15.74
N ALA A 60 -3.97 -4.59 -15.95
CA ALA A 60 -5.03 -4.30 -16.93
C ALA A 60 -4.57 -4.66 -18.35
N ALA A 61 -3.35 -4.28 -18.72
CA ALA A 61 -2.77 -4.63 -20.01
C ALA A 61 -2.57 -6.14 -20.17
N PHE A 62 -2.10 -6.83 -19.13
CA PHE A 62 -1.94 -8.29 -19.14
C PHE A 62 -3.27 -8.99 -19.39
N GLU A 63 -4.31 -8.64 -18.64
CA GLU A 63 -5.64 -9.25 -18.80
C GLU A 63 -6.24 -8.95 -20.18
N TYR A 64 -6.06 -7.73 -20.69
CA TYR A 64 -6.53 -7.34 -22.03
C TYR A 64 -5.79 -8.08 -23.15
N LEU A 65 -4.45 -8.13 -23.09
CA LEU A 65 -3.62 -8.68 -24.16
C LEU A 65 -3.60 -10.22 -24.17
N SER A 66 -3.66 -10.86 -23.01
CA SER A 66 -3.69 -12.33 -22.92
C SER A 66 -5.08 -12.91 -23.21
N GLY A 67 -6.13 -12.10 -23.11
CA GLY A 67 -7.52 -12.58 -23.14
C GLY A 67 -7.92 -13.41 -21.90
N ALA A 68 -7.00 -13.63 -20.95
CA ALA A 68 -7.25 -14.40 -19.74
C ALA A 68 -7.88 -13.50 -18.68
N ARG A 69 -9.19 -13.70 -18.44
CA ARG A 69 -9.89 -12.98 -17.38
C ARG A 69 -9.47 -13.50 -16.02
N LEU A 70 -8.97 -12.60 -15.18
CA LEU A 70 -8.64 -12.93 -13.80
C LEU A 70 -9.93 -13.19 -13.02
N SER A 71 -9.93 -14.25 -12.21
CA SER A 71 -11.01 -14.43 -11.23
C SER A 71 -10.97 -13.29 -10.22
N LEU A 72 -12.08 -13.02 -9.53
CA LEU A 72 -12.13 -11.96 -8.51
C LEU A 72 -11.02 -12.13 -7.45
N VAL A 73 -10.82 -13.36 -6.97
CA VAL A 73 -9.77 -13.65 -5.99
C VAL A 73 -8.39 -13.57 -6.64
N GLY A 74 -8.22 -14.03 -7.88
CA GLY A 74 -6.95 -13.95 -8.60
C GLY A 74 -6.50 -12.52 -8.89
N ALA A 75 -7.44 -11.63 -9.22
CA ALA A 75 -7.17 -10.21 -9.42
C ALA A 75 -6.73 -9.53 -8.11
N LYS A 76 -7.41 -9.83 -7.00
CA LYS A 76 -7.03 -9.31 -5.68
C LYS A 76 -5.63 -9.80 -5.27
N PHE A 77 -5.39 -11.10 -5.40
CA PHE A 77 -4.08 -11.72 -5.15
C PHE A 77 -2.96 -11.03 -5.94
N ALA A 78 -3.17 -10.80 -7.25
CA ALA A 78 -2.18 -10.14 -8.09
C ALA A 78 -1.90 -8.69 -7.65
N VAL A 79 -2.93 -7.93 -7.29
CA VAL A 79 -2.80 -6.55 -6.81
C VAL A 79 -2.09 -6.50 -5.46
N ASP A 80 -2.49 -7.31 -4.49
CA ASP A 80 -1.92 -7.31 -3.14
C ASP A 80 -0.49 -7.84 -3.13
N LEU A 81 -0.18 -8.82 -4.00
CA LEU A 81 1.19 -9.28 -4.23
C LEU A 81 2.05 -8.18 -4.84
N GLY A 82 1.54 -7.46 -5.84
CA GLY A 82 2.23 -6.31 -6.43
C GLY A 82 2.51 -5.21 -5.40
N LEU A 83 1.53 -4.91 -4.54
CA LEU A 83 1.67 -3.94 -3.45
C LEU A 83 2.73 -4.38 -2.43
N LEU A 84 2.72 -5.66 -2.03
CA LEU A 84 3.76 -6.25 -1.18
C LEU A 84 5.15 -6.08 -1.80
N LEU A 85 5.29 -6.38 -3.09
CA LEU A 85 6.57 -6.24 -3.81
C LEU A 85 7.04 -4.78 -3.84
N ILE A 86 6.16 -3.82 -4.11
CA ILE A 86 6.49 -2.39 -4.06
C ILE A 86 7.06 -2.00 -2.69
N VAL A 87 6.41 -2.45 -1.62
CA VAL A 87 6.82 -2.13 -0.25
C VAL A 87 8.16 -2.77 0.10
N VAL A 88 8.33 -4.06 -0.19
CA VAL A 88 9.58 -4.79 0.08
C VAL A 88 10.74 -4.22 -0.73
N LEU A 89 10.55 -3.99 -2.03
CA LEU A 89 11.56 -3.40 -2.90
C LEU A 89 11.93 -1.99 -2.44
N SER A 90 10.98 -1.18 -1.97
CA SER A 90 11.27 0.16 -1.43
C SER A 90 12.25 0.10 -0.24
N MET A 91 12.13 -0.92 0.62
CA MET A 91 13.04 -1.13 1.75
C MET A 91 14.41 -1.62 1.27
N ILE A 92 14.46 -2.54 0.30
CA ILE A 92 15.70 -3.10 -0.26
C ILE A 92 16.54 -1.99 -0.91
N VAL A 93 15.92 -1.07 -1.66
CA VAL A 93 16.64 0.07 -2.29
C VAL A 93 16.99 1.19 -1.31
N GLY A 94 16.81 0.97 -0.01
CA GLY A 94 17.18 1.91 1.04
C GLY A 94 16.22 3.09 1.24
N LYS A 95 15.07 3.09 0.55
CA LYS A 95 14.10 4.19 0.53
C LYS A 95 12.70 3.68 0.86
N PRO A 96 12.44 3.23 2.11
CA PRO A 96 11.12 2.74 2.51
C PRO A 96 10.02 3.73 2.10
N PHE A 97 8.96 3.23 1.47
CA PHE A 97 7.94 4.08 0.85
C PHE A 97 7.34 5.11 1.83
N THR A 98 7.23 4.76 3.12
CA THR A 98 6.68 5.65 4.16
C THR A 98 7.53 6.89 4.36
N MET A 99 8.84 6.79 4.11
CA MET A 99 9.79 7.89 4.29
C MET A 99 9.42 9.08 3.41
N GLN A 100 9.03 8.85 2.16
CA GLN A 100 8.64 9.91 1.24
C GLN A 100 7.37 10.65 1.68
N TYR A 101 6.51 10.01 2.49
CA TYR A 101 5.36 10.67 3.10
C TYR A 101 5.72 11.37 4.40
N ALA A 102 6.58 10.78 5.22
CA ALA A 102 7.02 11.40 6.48
C ALA A 102 7.83 12.68 6.25
N LYS A 103 8.59 12.78 5.14
CA LYS A 103 9.32 13.99 4.75
C LYS A 103 8.43 15.21 4.51
N ASP A 104 7.16 15.01 4.15
CA ASP A 104 6.22 16.13 3.97
C ASP A 104 5.76 16.72 5.32
N GLU A 105 5.92 15.96 6.41
CA GLU A 105 5.41 16.29 7.76
C GLU A 105 6.53 16.65 8.74
N VAL A 106 7.80 16.41 8.38
CA VAL A 106 8.97 16.53 9.25
C VAL A 106 9.97 17.53 8.66
N ALA A 107 10.59 18.34 9.52
CA ALA A 107 11.60 19.31 9.11
C ALA A 107 12.81 18.65 8.40
N PRO A 108 13.36 19.24 7.32
CA PRO A 108 14.42 18.64 6.52
C PRO A 108 15.68 18.24 7.30
N GLU A 109 16.00 18.96 8.38
CA GLU A 109 17.17 18.73 9.23
C GLU A 109 17.09 17.37 9.95
N LEU A 110 15.87 16.86 10.16
CA LEU A 110 15.61 15.61 10.86
C LEU A 110 15.55 14.39 9.91
N TRP A 111 15.56 14.60 8.59
CA TRP A 111 15.38 13.53 7.61
C TRP A 111 16.50 12.49 7.60
N SER A 112 17.70 12.85 8.06
CA SER A 112 18.85 11.95 8.18
C SER A 112 19.03 11.38 9.58
N SER A 113 18.18 11.78 10.54
CA SER A 113 18.31 11.30 11.91
C SER A 113 18.08 9.78 12.00
N PRO A 114 18.87 9.05 12.81
CA PRO A 114 18.70 7.60 12.98
C PRO A 114 17.28 7.23 13.45
N GLU A 115 16.66 8.08 14.26
CA GLU A 115 15.28 7.88 14.73
C GLU A 115 14.28 7.95 13.57
N PHE A 116 14.38 8.95 12.69
CA PHE A 116 13.50 9.10 11.53
C PHE A 116 13.64 7.90 10.58
N LEU A 117 14.87 7.48 10.29
CA LEU A 117 15.13 6.31 9.46
C LEU A 117 14.52 5.05 10.08
N ARG A 118 14.83 4.77 11.36
CA ARG A 118 14.32 3.60 12.08
C ARG A 118 12.80 3.54 12.10
N LYS A 119 12.12 4.66 12.41
CA LYS A 119 10.65 4.72 12.41
C LYS A 119 10.06 4.35 11.05
N ASN A 120 10.62 4.89 9.97
CA ASN A 120 10.10 4.62 8.62
C ASN A 120 10.33 3.16 8.18
N TYR A 121 11.48 2.57 8.53
CA TYR A 121 11.70 1.13 8.29
C TYR A 121 10.70 0.27 9.08
N VAL A 122 10.50 0.56 10.37
CA VAL A 122 9.56 -0.21 11.21
C VAL A 122 8.13 -0.08 10.67
N ILE A 123 7.68 1.13 10.35
CA ILE A 123 6.34 1.33 9.78
C ILE A 123 6.22 0.60 8.44
N SER A 124 7.21 0.71 7.54
CA SER A 124 7.18 0.02 6.25
C SER A 124 7.16 -1.51 6.40
N ALA A 125 7.90 -2.06 7.36
CA ALA A 125 7.90 -3.48 7.66
C ALA A 125 6.54 -3.96 8.19
N VAL A 126 5.88 -3.18 9.06
CA VAL A 126 4.52 -3.50 9.54
C VAL A 126 3.51 -3.52 8.39
N TRP A 127 3.59 -2.56 7.46
CA TRP A 127 2.78 -2.61 6.24
C TRP A 127 3.11 -3.83 5.37
N GLY A 128 4.40 -4.16 5.20
CA GLY A 128 4.83 -5.35 4.49
C GLY A 128 4.25 -6.64 5.09
N VAL A 129 4.26 -6.78 6.41
CA VAL A 129 3.63 -7.93 7.11
C VAL A 129 2.12 -7.96 6.90
N ALA A 130 1.45 -6.81 6.93
CA ALA A 130 0.01 -6.74 6.67
C ALA A 130 -0.33 -7.20 5.24
N PHE A 131 0.39 -6.70 4.24
CA PHE A 131 0.20 -7.11 2.84
C PHE A 131 0.57 -8.58 2.62
N LEU A 132 1.59 -9.10 3.29
CA LEU A 132 1.90 -10.53 3.27
C LEU A 132 0.74 -11.37 3.83
N ALA A 133 0.12 -10.96 4.93
CA ALA A 133 -1.04 -11.66 5.48
C ALA A 133 -2.23 -11.65 4.50
N MET A 134 -2.45 -10.54 3.78
CA MET A 134 -3.48 -10.43 2.73
C MET A 134 -3.21 -11.41 1.59
N VAL A 135 -2.00 -11.40 1.04
CA VAL A 135 -1.56 -12.32 -0.02
C VAL A 135 -1.73 -13.78 0.39
N LEU A 136 -1.36 -14.14 1.63
CA LEU A 136 -1.51 -15.51 2.12
C LEU A 136 -2.98 -15.91 2.30
N ALA A 137 -3.84 -14.99 2.76
CA ALA A 137 -5.27 -15.23 2.89
C ALA A 137 -5.92 -15.47 1.52
N GLU A 138 -5.55 -14.69 0.50
CA GLU A 138 -6.06 -14.83 -0.86
C GLU A 138 -5.50 -16.07 -1.57
N LEU A 139 -4.22 -16.39 -1.33
CA LEU A 139 -3.63 -17.65 -1.78
C LEU A 139 -4.38 -18.85 -1.18
N ALA A 140 -4.71 -18.81 0.12
CA ALA A 140 -5.49 -19.86 0.76
C ALA A 140 -6.88 -20.03 0.11
N MET A 141 -7.54 -18.92 -0.29
CA MET A 141 -8.81 -18.97 -1.02
C MET A 141 -8.66 -19.60 -2.42
N LEU A 142 -7.54 -19.34 -3.12
CA LEU A 142 -7.26 -19.93 -4.43
C LEU A 142 -6.98 -21.44 -4.33
N LEU A 143 -6.30 -21.87 -3.27
CA LEU A 143 -5.93 -23.28 -3.06
C LEU A 143 -7.06 -24.11 -2.45
N TRP A 144 -7.95 -23.51 -1.64
CA TRP A 144 -9.07 -24.17 -0.99
C TRP A 144 -10.40 -23.44 -1.27
N PRO A 145 -11.10 -23.78 -2.36
CA PRO A 145 -12.38 -23.16 -2.71
C PRO A 145 -13.49 -23.33 -1.67
N GLY A 146 -13.40 -24.33 -0.79
CA GLY A 146 -14.34 -24.56 0.32
C GLY A 146 -14.07 -23.73 1.59
N LEU A 147 -13.04 -22.88 1.59
CA LEU A 147 -12.73 -22.03 2.75
C LEU A 147 -13.84 -20.99 2.96
N PRO A 148 -14.40 -20.86 4.18
CA PRO A 148 -15.43 -19.87 4.45
C PRO A 148 -14.86 -18.46 4.25
N HIS A 149 -15.48 -17.69 3.36
CA HIS A 149 -14.99 -16.37 2.92
C HIS A 149 -14.82 -15.35 4.06
N GLN A 150 -15.47 -15.57 5.21
CA GLN A 150 -15.38 -14.72 6.39
C GLN A 150 -13.97 -14.71 7.01
N LEU A 151 -13.25 -15.83 6.97
CA LEU A 151 -11.93 -15.95 7.60
C LEU A 151 -10.87 -15.07 6.91
N PRO A 152 -10.68 -15.14 5.58
CA PRO A 152 -9.78 -14.23 4.85
C PRO A 152 -10.13 -12.75 5.06
N ILE A 153 -11.42 -12.40 5.00
CA ILE A 153 -11.87 -11.01 5.20
C ILE A 153 -11.47 -10.51 6.59
N LEU A 154 -11.68 -11.30 7.63
CA LEU A 154 -11.31 -10.94 8.99
C LEU A 154 -9.79 -10.73 9.14
N VAL A 155 -8.98 -11.62 8.54
CA VAL A 155 -7.52 -11.49 8.53
C VAL A 155 -7.09 -10.18 7.86
N ILE A 156 -7.64 -9.88 6.68
CA ILE A 156 -7.33 -8.65 5.93
C ILE A 156 -7.70 -7.41 6.75
N VAL A 157 -8.90 -7.37 7.33
CA VAL A 157 -9.35 -6.23 8.14
C VAL A 157 -8.47 -6.04 9.38
N ILE A 158 -8.17 -7.13 10.11
CA ILE A 158 -7.31 -7.06 11.31
C ILE A 158 -5.90 -6.58 10.93
N ALA A 159 -5.33 -7.10 9.85
CA ALA A 159 -4.00 -6.72 9.38
C ALA A 159 -3.93 -5.22 9.04
N LEU A 160 -4.90 -4.72 8.27
CA LEU A 160 -4.95 -3.31 7.87
C LEU A 160 -5.22 -2.38 9.06
N VAL A 161 -6.17 -2.71 9.93
CA VAL A 161 -6.46 -1.93 11.14
C VAL A 161 -5.26 -1.92 12.09
N GLY A 162 -4.59 -3.06 12.23
CA GLY A 162 -3.37 -3.21 13.03
C GLY A 162 -2.24 -2.31 12.51
N ALA A 163 -1.93 -2.40 11.22
CA ALA A 163 -0.91 -1.57 10.58
C ALA A 163 -1.22 -0.07 10.68
N PHE A 164 -2.49 0.31 10.50
CA PHE A 164 -2.93 1.69 10.64
C PHE A 164 -2.77 2.20 12.07
N LYS A 165 -3.32 1.48 13.06
CA LYS A 165 -3.22 1.86 14.49
C LYS A 165 -1.77 1.95 14.94
N PHE A 166 -0.93 1.01 14.50
CA PHE A 166 0.50 1.02 14.79
C PHE A 166 1.18 2.26 14.20
N THR A 167 0.92 2.57 12.92
CA THR A 167 1.47 3.76 12.24
C THR A 167 1.10 5.05 12.97
N VAL A 168 -0.18 5.20 13.34
CA VAL A 168 -0.66 6.38 14.08
C VAL A 168 0.03 6.49 15.43
N ARG A 169 0.17 5.37 16.16
CA ARG A 169 0.84 5.35 17.47
C ARG A 169 2.31 5.74 17.37
N LEU A 170 3.03 5.24 16.36
CA LEU A 170 4.46 5.50 16.18
C LEU A 170 4.77 6.92 15.68
N ARG A 171 3.81 7.56 15.00
CA ARG A 171 3.93 8.94 14.52
C ARG A 171 3.59 10.01 15.56
N LYS A 172 2.88 9.66 16.64
CA LYS A 172 2.69 10.61 17.74
C LYS A 172 4.06 11.05 18.26
N PRO A 173 4.33 12.36 18.40
CA PRO A 173 5.51 12.81 19.11
C PRO A 173 5.51 12.14 20.48
N GLY A 174 6.60 11.45 20.81
CA GLY A 174 6.81 11.04 22.20
C GLY A 174 6.71 12.31 23.04
N SER A 175 5.91 12.29 24.09
CA SER A 175 5.91 13.32 25.12
C SER A 175 7.37 13.59 25.47
N ALA A 176 7.91 14.72 25.02
CA ALA A 176 9.15 15.22 25.54
C ALA A 176 8.93 15.33 27.04
N THR A 177 9.50 14.42 27.82
CA THR A 177 9.66 14.63 29.25
C THR A 177 10.34 15.98 29.37
N PRO A 178 9.72 17.00 30.00
CA PRO A 178 10.42 18.24 30.25
C PRO A 178 11.67 17.85 31.04
N ALA A 179 12.84 18.11 30.48
CA ALA A 179 14.05 18.11 31.27
C ALA A 179 13.78 19.08 32.41
N SER A 180 13.58 18.53 33.61
CA SER A 180 13.51 19.29 34.83
C SER A 180 14.80 20.06 34.94
N LEU A 181 14.73 21.38 34.71
CA LEU A 181 15.75 22.31 35.13
C LEU A 181 15.73 22.30 36.65
N GLY A 182 16.68 21.57 37.23
CA GLY A 182 17.09 21.64 38.62
C GLY A 182 18.57 21.98 38.67
#